data_AF-A0A9P7A048-F1
#
_entry.id   AF-A0A9P7A048-F1
#
_cell.length_a   1.000
_cell.length_b   1.000
_cell.length_c   1.000
_cell.angle_alpha   90.00
_cell.angle_beta   90.00
_cell.angle_gamma   90.00
#
_symmetry.space_group_name_H-M   'P 1'
#
loop_
_entity.id
_entity.type
_entity.pdbx_description
1 polymer ?
#
loop_
_entity_poly.entity_id
_entity_poly.type
_entity_poly.pdbx_seq_one_letter_code
_entity_poly.pdbx_strand_id
1 'polypeptide(L)'
;MLINRARNFIWDNEGKSPISLNILCAPIEEGGKSMLHLTHRNDAIELMWLKGLLKPTQEQPPWAFFANALIANFARPAPTVHARVKINMFLQTWKPLTKKLPQMLQRIFKAAKTYHVKWDACIVPSPIARQLPERQIYGSHHK
;
A
#
# COMPACT_ATOMS: atom_id res chain seq x y z
N MET A 1 -11.81 -16.73 -5.53
CA MET A 1 -11.48 -18.17 -5.41
C MET A 1 -11.53 -18.66 -3.96
N LEU A 2 -10.76 -18.11 -3.03
CA LEU A 2 -10.74 -18.54 -1.62
C LEU A 2 -12.07 -18.29 -0.87
N ILE A 3 -12.71 -17.14 -1.11
CA ILE A 3 -14.02 -16.81 -0.52
C ILE A 3 -15.08 -17.86 -0.89
N ASN A 4 -15.10 -18.31 -2.15
CA ASN A 4 -16.06 -19.31 -2.60
C ASN A 4 -15.80 -20.67 -1.95
N ARG A 5 -14.52 -21.06 -1.77
CA ARG A 5 -14.18 -22.29 -1.04
C ARG A 5 -14.63 -22.25 0.42
N ALA A 6 -14.39 -21.13 1.10
CA ALA A 6 -14.81 -20.97 2.49
C ALA A 6 -16.35 -20.95 2.63
N ARG A 7 -17.07 -20.36 1.67
CA ARG A 7 -18.54 -20.41 1.62
C ARG A 7 -19.05 -21.83 1.37
N ASN A 8 -18.47 -22.55 0.42
CA ASN A 8 -18.85 -23.92 0.12
C ASN A 8 -18.61 -24.84 1.32
N PHE A 9 -17.53 -24.61 2.07
CA PHE A 9 -17.23 -25.35 3.30
C PHE A 9 -18.30 -25.15 4.39
N ILE A 10 -18.79 -23.91 4.58
CA ILE A 10 -19.84 -23.63 5.59
C ILE A 10 -21.16 -24.33 5.26
N TRP A 11 -21.40 -24.61 3.99
CA TRP A 11 -22.64 -25.22 3.49
C TRP A 11 -22.41 -26.62 2.89
N ASP A 12 -21.36 -27.33 3.30
CA ASP A 12 -21.06 -28.72 2.89
C ASP A 12 -21.15 -29.01 1.36
N ASN A 13 -20.76 -28.04 0.53
CA ASN A 13 -20.94 -28.06 -0.93
C ASN A 13 -22.40 -28.22 -1.41
N GLU A 14 -23.38 -28.09 -0.54
CA GLU A 14 -24.81 -28.07 -0.84
C GLU A 14 -25.21 -26.72 -1.45
N GLY A 15 -24.80 -26.51 -2.71
CA GLY A 15 -25.35 -25.45 -3.57
C GLY A 15 -25.08 -24.00 -3.14
N LYS A 16 -25.93 -23.09 -3.65
CA LYS A 16 -25.77 -21.63 -3.45
C LYS A 16 -26.09 -21.27 -2.00
N SER A 17 -25.11 -20.68 -1.33
CA SER A 17 -25.24 -20.12 0.02
C SER A 17 -26.49 -19.23 0.15
N PRO A 18 -27.41 -19.54 1.09
CA PRO A 18 -28.68 -18.82 1.26
C PRO A 18 -28.50 -17.43 1.90
N ILE A 19 -27.34 -17.18 2.50
CA ILE A 19 -27.02 -15.96 3.24
C ILE A 19 -25.96 -15.16 2.48
N SER A 20 -26.09 -13.83 2.51
CA SER A 20 -25.09 -12.93 1.93
C SER A 20 -23.75 -13.03 2.67
N LEU A 21 -22.64 -12.67 1.99
CA LEU A 21 -21.31 -12.68 2.61
C LEU A 21 -21.24 -11.72 3.81
N ASN A 22 -21.91 -10.56 3.70
CA ASN A 22 -21.89 -9.54 4.73
C ASN A 22 -22.50 -10.06 6.04
N ILE A 23 -23.64 -10.77 5.95
CA ILE A 23 -24.30 -11.36 7.13
C ILE A 23 -23.46 -12.53 7.68
N LEU A 24 -22.86 -13.36 6.81
CA LEU A 24 -21.96 -14.43 7.28
C LEU A 24 -20.78 -13.88 8.08
N CYS A 25 -20.23 -12.74 7.66
CA CYS A 25 -19.13 -12.06 8.34
C CYS A 25 -19.56 -11.21 9.55
N ALA A 26 -20.86 -11.02 9.77
CA ALA A 26 -21.38 -10.25 10.90
C ALA A 26 -21.15 -11.00 12.23
N PRO A 27 -21.18 -10.28 13.36
CA PRO A 27 -21.08 -10.86 14.69
C PRO A 27 -22.20 -11.89 14.95
N ILE A 28 -21.97 -12.82 15.89
CA ILE A 28 -22.96 -13.85 16.23
C ILE A 28 -24.22 -13.21 16.83
N GLU A 29 -24.03 -12.09 17.53
CA GLU A 29 -25.05 -11.26 18.16
C GLU A 29 -26.04 -10.66 17.15
N GLU A 30 -25.60 -10.44 15.90
CA GLU A 30 -26.43 -9.92 14.80
C GLU A 30 -26.99 -11.04 13.91
N GLY A 31 -26.89 -12.30 14.36
CA GLY A 31 -27.31 -13.48 13.58
C GLY A 31 -26.31 -13.89 12.49
N GLY A 32 -25.08 -13.37 12.54
CA GLY A 32 -23.98 -13.78 11.68
C GLY A 32 -23.26 -15.04 12.15
N LYS A 33 -22.27 -15.50 11.38
CA LYS A 33 -21.42 -16.66 11.74
C LYS A 33 -20.01 -16.24 12.16
N SER A 34 -19.76 -14.95 12.35
CA SER A 34 -18.42 -14.39 12.62
C SER A 34 -17.36 -14.90 11.62
N MET A 35 -17.77 -15.08 10.36
CA MET A 35 -16.89 -15.57 9.31
C MET A 35 -15.82 -14.53 9.00
N LEU A 36 -14.56 -14.95 8.93
CA LEU A 36 -13.45 -14.06 8.60
C LEU A 36 -13.63 -13.39 7.23
N HIS A 37 -13.61 -12.05 7.22
CA HIS A 37 -13.71 -11.27 5.99
C HIS A 37 -12.38 -11.26 5.21
N LEU A 38 -12.18 -12.29 4.37
CA LEU A 38 -10.91 -12.53 3.66
C LEU A 38 -10.42 -11.36 2.81
N THR A 39 -11.33 -10.56 2.23
CA THR A 39 -10.95 -9.36 1.46
C THR A 39 -10.25 -8.33 2.34
N HIS A 40 -10.82 -8.03 3.52
CA HIS A 40 -10.24 -7.05 4.45
C HIS A 40 -8.96 -7.57 5.08
N ARG A 41 -8.88 -8.89 5.34
CA ARG A 41 -7.62 -9.51 5.78
C ARG A 41 -6.52 -9.39 4.73
N ASN A 42 -6.81 -9.64 3.46
CA ASN A 42 -5.82 -9.51 2.39
C ASN A 42 -5.36 -8.06 2.28
N ASP A 43 -6.29 -7.10 2.30
CA ASP A 43 -5.94 -5.68 2.32
C ASP A 43 -5.06 -5.31 3.51
N ALA A 44 -5.37 -5.84 4.71
CA ALA A 44 -4.57 -5.62 5.91
C ALA A 44 -3.15 -6.20 5.78
N ILE A 45 -2.97 -7.35 5.13
CA ILE A 45 -1.65 -7.91 4.81
C ILE A 45 -0.88 -6.92 3.91
N GLU A 46 -1.50 -6.42 2.84
CA GLU A 46 -0.87 -5.44 1.96
C GLU A 46 -0.52 -4.13 2.68
N LEU A 47 -1.35 -3.70 3.64
CA LEU A 47 -1.07 -2.56 4.51
C LEU A 47 0.11 -2.82 5.47
N MET A 48 0.34 -4.06 5.93
CA MET A 48 1.52 -4.41 6.72
C MET A 48 2.80 -4.39 5.91
N TRP A 49 2.75 -4.83 4.65
CA TRP A 49 3.85 -4.62 3.72
C TRP A 49 4.09 -3.13 3.48
N LEU A 50 3.03 -2.37 3.22
CA LEU A 50 3.11 -0.91 3.08
C LEU A 50 3.80 -0.27 4.29
N LYS A 51 3.38 -0.61 5.52
CA LYS A 51 4.01 -0.14 6.75
C LYS A 51 5.52 -0.35 6.75
N GLY A 52 6.00 -1.50 6.27
CA GLY A 52 7.42 -1.78 6.12
C GLY A 52 8.14 -0.83 5.14
N LEU A 53 7.51 -0.48 4.01
CA LEU A 53 8.05 0.49 3.05
C LEU A 53 8.06 1.92 3.59
N LEU A 54 7.13 2.26 4.49
CA LEU A 54 7.04 3.57 5.12
C LEU A 54 7.89 3.68 6.39
N LYS A 55 8.68 2.67 6.77
CA LYS A 55 9.62 2.85 7.88
C LYS A 55 10.82 3.72 7.45
N PRO A 56 11.45 4.46 8.39
CA PRO A 56 12.75 5.08 8.16
C PRO A 56 13.78 4.02 7.73
N THR A 57 14.75 4.38 6.89
CA THR A 57 15.72 3.44 6.30
C THR A 57 16.43 2.57 7.33
N GLN A 58 16.68 3.06 8.55
CA GLN A 58 17.32 2.31 9.63
C GLN A 58 16.44 1.18 10.21
N GLU A 59 15.11 1.30 10.08
CA GLU A 59 14.14 0.31 10.58
C GLU A 59 13.44 -0.47 9.47
N GLN A 60 13.82 -0.23 8.21
CA GLN A 60 13.23 -0.91 7.08
C GLN A 60 13.58 -2.40 7.11
N PRO A 61 12.59 -3.28 6.88
CA PRO A 61 12.89 -4.69 6.73
C PRO A 61 13.74 -4.93 5.47
N PRO A 62 14.60 -5.97 5.42
CA PRO A 62 15.52 -6.20 4.30
C PRO A 62 14.87 -6.21 2.91
N TRP A 63 13.66 -6.78 2.81
CA TRP A 63 12.91 -6.82 1.55
C TRP A 63 12.51 -5.43 1.04
N ALA A 64 12.33 -4.44 1.92
CA ALA A 64 11.92 -3.09 1.54
C ALA A 64 13.00 -2.35 0.75
N PHE A 65 14.29 -2.65 1.01
CA PHE A 65 15.40 -2.12 0.22
C PHE A 65 15.31 -2.57 -1.24
N PHE A 66 15.07 -3.87 -1.48
CA PHE A 66 14.88 -4.41 -2.82
C PHE A 66 13.63 -3.85 -3.49
N ALA A 67 12.53 -3.74 -2.74
CA ALA A 67 11.30 -3.15 -3.25
C ALA A 67 11.51 -1.69 -3.69
N ASN A 68 12.19 -0.87 -2.87
CA ASN A 68 12.50 0.52 -3.21
C ASN A 68 13.40 0.63 -4.45
N ALA A 69 14.42 -0.23 -4.57
CA ALA A 69 15.27 -0.29 -5.76
C ALA A 69 14.47 -0.65 -7.03
N LEU A 70 13.57 -1.63 -6.94
CA LEU A 70 12.68 -1.98 -8.06
C LEU A 70 11.75 -0.81 -8.43
N ILE A 71 11.12 -0.18 -7.44
CA ILE A 71 10.25 0.98 -7.66
C ILE A 71 11.01 2.13 -8.33
N ALA A 72 12.24 2.40 -7.89
CA ALA A 72 13.11 3.42 -8.47
C ALA A 72 13.52 3.09 -9.92
N ASN A 73 13.78 1.82 -10.23
CA ASN A 73 14.11 1.37 -11.59
C ASN A 73 12.95 1.56 -12.57
N PHE A 74 11.71 1.37 -12.10
CA PHE A 74 10.50 1.58 -12.91
C PHE A 74 9.90 2.99 -12.73
N ALA A 75 10.67 3.97 -12.25
CA ALA A 75 10.25 5.36 -12.17
C ALA A 75 9.95 5.94 -13.56
N ARG A 76 8.91 6.79 -13.67
CA ARG A 76 8.67 7.52 -14.93
C ARG A 76 9.87 8.41 -15.27
N PRO A 77 10.26 8.52 -16.55
CA PRO A 77 11.27 9.46 -16.98
C PRO A 77 10.68 10.89 -16.97
N ALA A 78 10.85 11.65 -15.88
CA ALA A 78 10.66 13.12 -15.78
C ALA A 78 10.93 13.62 -14.34
N PRO A 79 11.49 14.85 -14.13
CA PRO A 79 12.69 15.42 -14.75
C PRO A 79 13.93 14.56 -14.42
N THR A 80 15.13 14.98 -14.83
CA THR A 80 16.43 14.29 -14.66
C THR A 80 16.87 14.17 -13.19
N VAL A 81 16.06 13.53 -12.34
CA VAL A 81 16.50 13.15 -11.00
C VAL A 81 17.35 11.89 -11.14
N HIS A 82 18.63 12.00 -10.80
CA HIS A 82 19.56 10.86 -10.84
C HIS A 82 18.95 9.65 -10.10
N ALA A 83 19.15 8.44 -10.64
CA ALA A 83 18.62 7.22 -10.03
C ALA A 83 19.02 7.07 -8.54
N ARG A 84 20.21 7.58 -8.16
CA ARG A 84 20.72 7.59 -6.78
C ARG A 84 19.89 8.41 -5.78
N VAL A 85 19.11 9.39 -6.24
CA VAL A 85 18.29 10.25 -5.37
C VAL A 85 16.86 9.71 -5.21
N LYS A 86 16.48 8.65 -5.93
CA LYS A 86 15.15 8.02 -5.86
C LYS A 86 15.11 7.03 -4.71
N ILE A 87 14.98 7.54 -3.49
CA ILE A 87 15.05 6.71 -2.27
C ILE A 87 13.66 6.20 -1.88
N ASN A 88 12.66 7.08 -1.86
CA ASN A 88 11.31 6.69 -1.45
C ASN A 88 10.26 7.56 -2.17
N MET A 89 9.44 6.93 -3.01
CA MET A 89 8.37 7.61 -3.75
C MET A 89 7.24 8.14 -2.86
N PHE A 90 7.15 7.71 -1.60
CA PHE A 90 6.17 8.26 -0.66
C PHE A 90 6.65 9.55 0.00
N LEU A 91 7.97 9.78 0.03
CA LEU A 91 8.60 11.01 0.54
C LEU A 91 8.89 12.01 -0.59
N GLN A 92 8.93 11.55 -1.84
CA GLN A 92 9.34 12.33 -3.00
C GLN A 92 8.20 12.40 -4.03
N THR A 93 8.20 13.42 -4.88
CA THR A 93 7.06 13.69 -5.79
C THR A 93 7.06 12.87 -7.09
N TRP A 94 8.05 12.01 -7.31
CA TRP A 94 8.12 11.18 -8.51
C TRP A 94 7.20 9.95 -8.41
N LYS A 95 6.64 9.54 -9.55
CA LYS A 95 5.66 8.44 -9.63
C LYS A 95 6.21 7.27 -10.45
N PRO A 96 6.14 6.02 -9.95
CA PRO A 96 6.53 4.85 -10.74
C PRO A 96 5.49 4.46 -11.78
N LEU A 97 5.94 3.71 -12.79
CA LEU A 97 5.06 2.98 -13.70
C LEU A 97 4.52 1.73 -13.02
N THR A 98 3.43 1.89 -12.27
CA THR A 98 2.80 0.82 -11.48
C THR A 98 2.50 -0.44 -12.29
N LYS A 99 2.14 -0.33 -13.57
CA LYS A 99 1.87 -1.47 -14.46
C LYS A 99 3.07 -2.38 -14.72
N LYS A 100 4.30 -1.86 -14.60
CA LYS A 100 5.54 -2.62 -14.84
C LYS A 100 6.11 -3.27 -13.58
N LEU A 101 5.51 -2.98 -12.42
CA LEU A 101 5.98 -3.54 -11.15
C LEU A 101 5.50 -4.98 -10.96
N PRO A 102 6.24 -5.80 -10.19
CA PRO A 102 5.75 -7.09 -9.71
C PRO A 102 4.36 -6.99 -9.07
N GLN A 103 3.55 -8.02 -9.24
CA GLN A 103 2.15 -8.06 -8.80
C GLN A 103 1.97 -7.70 -7.32
N MET A 104 2.89 -8.11 -6.45
CA MET A 104 2.90 -7.78 -5.03
C MET A 104 2.94 -6.26 -4.79
N LEU A 105 3.87 -5.54 -5.43
CA LEU A 105 3.98 -4.07 -5.28
C LEU A 105 2.74 -3.35 -5.83
N GLN A 106 2.12 -3.89 -6.89
CA GLN A 106 0.87 -3.35 -7.41
C GLN A 106 -0.26 -3.46 -6.38
N ARG A 107 -0.35 -4.57 -5.64
CA ARG A 107 -1.36 -4.77 -4.58
C ARG A 107 -1.13 -3.82 -3.42
N ILE A 108 0.12 -3.64 -2.98
CA ILE A 108 0.51 -2.67 -1.96
C ILE A 108 0.06 -1.25 -2.35
N PHE A 109 0.31 -0.83 -3.60
CA PHE A 109 -0.11 0.49 -4.06
C PHE A 109 -1.62 0.63 -4.24
N LYS A 110 -2.30 -0.45 -4.61
CA LYS A 110 -3.76 -0.48 -4.64
C LYS A 110 -4.31 -0.27 -3.23
N ALA A 111 -3.80 -1.00 -2.23
CA ALA A 111 -4.17 -0.85 -0.83
C ALA A 111 -3.88 0.58 -0.32
N ALA A 112 -2.69 1.12 -0.59
CA ALA A 112 -2.34 2.50 -0.23
C ALA A 112 -3.35 3.52 -0.78
N LYS A 113 -3.79 3.33 -2.04
CA LYS A 113 -4.80 4.21 -2.67
C LYS A 113 -6.20 4.02 -2.08
N THR A 114 -6.63 2.79 -1.86
CA THR A 114 -7.96 2.47 -1.30
C THR A 114 -8.14 3.05 0.10
N TYR A 115 -7.11 2.95 0.95
CA TYR A 115 -7.15 3.42 2.33
C TYR A 115 -6.57 4.84 2.49
N HIS A 116 -6.37 5.56 1.38
CA HIS A 116 -5.84 6.94 1.35
C HIS A 116 -4.58 7.17 2.20
N VAL A 117 -3.70 6.16 2.28
CA VAL A 117 -2.49 6.23 3.10
C VAL A 117 -1.56 7.30 2.52
N LYS A 118 -1.27 8.31 3.34
CA LYS A 118 -0.31 9.38 3.04
C LYS A 118 0.72 9.43 4.15
N TRP A 119 1.94 9.83 3.82
CA TRP A 119 2.86 10.31 4.85
C TRP A 119 2.36 11.65 5.35
N ASP A 120 2.07 11.72 6.63
CA ASP A 120 1.93 13.00 7.32
C ASP A 120 3.35 13.47 7.63
N ALA A 121 3.90 14.30 6.74
CA ALA A 121 5.18 14.93 7.01
C ALA A 121 4.94 16.01 8.06
N CYS A 122 5.25 15.71 9.33
CA CYS A 122 5.38 16.75 10.35
C CYS A 122 6.18 17.90 9.77
N ILE A 123 5.60 19.10 9.79
CA ILE A 123 6.17 20.32 9.21
C ILE A 123 7.64 20.42 9.60
N VAL A 124 8.55 20.19 8.64
CA VAL A 124 9.98 20.24 8.90
C VAL A 124 10.37 21.70 9.10
N PRO A 125 10.97 22.08 10.24
CA PRO A 125 11.45 23.43 10.46
C PRO A 125 12.41 23.85 9.34
N SER A 126 12.24 25.10 8.85
CA SER A 126 12.96 25.69 7.71
C SER A 126 14.48 25.40 7.62
N PRO A 127 15.27 25.38 8.72
CA PRO A 127 16.71 25.10 8.62
C PRO A 127 17.03 23.63 8.27
N ILE A 128 16.24 22.66 8.76
CA ILE A 128 16.45 21.22 8.49
C ILE A 128 16.00 20.88 7.06
N ALA A 129 14.99 21.58 6.55
CA ALA A 129 14.48 21.40 5.19
C ALA A 129 15.51 21.71 4.09
N ARG A 130 16.60 22.45 4.39
CA ARG A 130 17.71 22.72 3.46
C ARG A 130 18.74 21.59 3.39
N GLN A 131 18.78 20.72 4.39
CA GLN A 131 19.73 19.60 4.47
C GLN A 131 19.18 18.31 3.85
N LEU A 132 17.87 18.26 3.56
CA LEU A 132 17.26 17.16 2.83
C LEU A 132 17.71 17.20 1.35
N PRO A 133 17.99 16.04 0.74
CA PRO A 133 18.37 15.97 -0.66
C PRO A 133 17.20 16.46 -1.53
N GLU A 134 17.31 17.73 -1.92
CA GLU A 134 16.62 18.45 -2.99
C GLU A 134 15.12 18.77 -2.79
N ARG A 135 14.89 19.90 -2.10
CA ARG A 135 13.62 20.66 -2.09
C ARG A 135 13.32 21.42 -3.41
N GLN A 136 13.94 21.05 -4.54
CA GLN A 136 13.79 21.80 -5.81
C GLN A 136 12.40 21.70 -6.48
N ILE A 137 11.45 20.99 -5.87
CA ILE A 137 10.12 20.74 -6.46
C ILE A 137 9.01 21.62 -5.83
N TYR A 138 9.35 22.48 -4.86
CA TYR A 138 8.42 23.46 -4.25
C TYR A 138 8.68 24.89 -4.77
N GLY A 139 8.87 25.04 -6.07
CA GLY A 139 9.03 26.34 -6.73
C GLY A 139 8.13 26.43 -7.95
N SER A 140 6.81 26.58 -7.74
CA SER A 140 5.86 27.30 -8.62
C SER A 140 4.43 26.88 -8.31
N HIS A 141 3.84 27.38 -7.22
CA HIS A 141 2.40 27.65 -7.12
C HIS A 141 2.16 28.68 -6.02
N HIS A 142 2.70 29.88 -6.25
CA HIS A 142 2.16 31.12 -5.70
C HIS A 142 2.39 32.23 -6.72
N LYS A 143 1.47 32.30 -7.68
CA LYS A 143 0.87 33.53 -8.19
C LYS A 143 -0.60 33.23 -8.47
#